data_AF-A0A1M5P5C3-F1
#
_entry.id   AF-A0A1M5P5C3-F1
#
_cell.length_a   1.000
_cell.length_b   1.000
_cell.length_c   1.000
_cell.angle_alpha   90.00
_cell.angle_beta   90.00
_cell.angle_gamma   90.00
#
_symmetry.space_group_name_H-M   'P 1'
#
loop_
_entity.id
_entity.type
_entity.pdbx_description
1 polymer ?
#
loop_
_entity_poly.entity_id
_entity_poly.type
_entity_poly.pdbx_seq_one_letter_code
_entity_poly.pdbx_strand_id
1 'polypeptide(L)'
;MTLRATDILKAIQKLNPAEKHRLREYLIDALTASSSTGTVLQEISERKNKNGYHCPDCESEHIVRFGKYSTIVDGEEVKKQRYRCKACKKTFTDLTNTALYRTRRLHQWIKFIECMIEGYSLRKSAELVGNVTHVTLFYWRHKLLASLKQIEIPNFEGIVEMDETYFLYSEKGQRKIKDRKSRKRGGSAKKRGISNEQVCVLVARDRDKMTVSQVLGMGRLTKEQLDKAIGHKLSSENILCTDSWRAFKTYAAEKGMDIYQFKSDGKVRTKGLYHIQNVNNYHRRLKAWIQRFNGVATKYLNNYLAWFQVLESIQHQRNEVTMNDLIIRGNLIQNSETYDTIRLTKFAI
;
A
#
# COMPACT_ATOMS: atom_id res chain seq x y z
N MET A 1 -2.60 -48.63 5.80
CA MET A 1 -3.47 -48.39 6.98
C MET A 1 -4.29 -47.14 6.71
N THR A 2 -5.61 -47.26 6.69
CA THR A 2 -6.53 -46.12 6.63
C THR A 2 -6.64 -45.50 8.02
N LEU A 3 -5.94 -44.39 8.26
CA LEU A 3 -6.09 -43.60 9.50
C LEU A 3 -7.50 -42.99 9.53
N ARG A 4 -8.28 -43.25 10.59
CA ARG A 4 -9.58 -42.63 10.79
C ARG A 4 -9.41 -41.23 11.39
N ALA A 5 -10.25 -40.28 11.00
CA ALA A 5 -10.19 -38.90 11.50
C ALA A 5 -10.30 -38.83 13.05
N THR A 6 -11.04 -39.76 13.64
CA THR A 6 -11.18 -39.91 15.10
C THR A 6 -9.85 -40.24 15.79
N ASP A 7 -8.97 -41.01 15.12
CA ASP A 7 -7.68 -41.42 15.68
C ASP A 7 -6.69 -40.24 15.65
N ILE A 8 -6.78 -39.39 14.62
CA ILE A 8 -6.02 -38.14 14.50
C ILE A 8 -6.44 -37.15 15.59
N LEU A 9 -7.75 -36.94 15.80
CA LEU A 9 -8.24 -36.01 16.83
C LEU A 9 -7.77 -36.40 18.23
N LYS A 10 -7.78 -37.70 18.55
CA LYS A 10 -7.26 -38.23 19.82
C LYS A 10 -5.75 -38.00 19.96
N ALA A 11 -4.97 -38.12 18.88
CA ALA A 11 -3.54 -37.82 18.90
C ALA A 11 -3.27 -36.32 19.12
N ILE A 12 -4.04 -35.44 18.47
CA ILE A 12 -3.92 -33.98 18.62
C ILE A 12 -4.23 -33.55 20.06
N GLN A 13 -5.22 -34.16 20.71
CA GLN A 13 -5.56 -33.83 22.10
C GLN A 13 -4.41 -34.10 23.08
N LYS A 14 -3.57 -35.10 22.80
CA LYS A 14 -2.42 -35.48 23.63
C LYS A 14 -1.21 -34.54 23.49
N LEU A 15 -1.19 -33.67 22.50
CA LEU A 15 -0.11 -32.72 22.29
C LEU A 15 -0.06 -31.64 23.38
N ASN A 16 1.14 -31.17 23.71
CA ASN A 16 1.32 -30.05 24.63
C ASN A 16 0.94 -28.70 23.95
N PRO A 17 0.81 -27.59 24.70
CA PRO A 17 0.38 -26.31 24.12
C PRO A 17 1.27 -25.79 22.98
N ALA A 18 2.60 -25.97 23.07
CA ALA A 18 3.53 -25.53 22.04
C ALA A 18 3.44 -26.40 20.76
N GLU A 19 3.24 -27.70 20.91
CA GLU A 19 3.00 -28.63 19.81
C GLU A 19 1.65 -28.42 19.15
N LYS A 20 0.60 -28.13 19.94
CA LYS A 20 -0.72 -27.73 19.42
C LYS A 20 -0.61 -26.44 18.62
N HIS A 21 0.17 -25.46 19.10
CA HIS A 21 0.43 -24.24 18.35
C HIS A 21 1.20 -24.52 17.05
N ARG A 22 2.27 -25.32 17.08
CA ARG A 22 3.02 -25.69 15.86
C ARG A 22 2.18 -26.47 14.85
N LEU A 23 1.38 -27.42 15.32
CA LEU A 23 0.46 -28.18 14.47
C LEU A 23 -0.63 -27.28 13.90
N ARG A 24 -1.15 -26.34 14.68
CA ARG A 24 -2.10 -25.33 14.20
C ARG A 24 -1.48 -24.49 13.10
N GLU A 25 -0.27 -23.96 13.28
CA GLU A 25 0.45 -23.22 12.24
C GLU A 25 0.66 -24.08 10.98
N TYR A 26 1.12 -25.33 11.14
CA TYR A 26 1.30 -26.26 10.02
C TYR A 26 -0.01 -26.60 9.30
N LEU A 27 -1.10 -26.86 10.03
CA LEU A 27 -2.40 -27.17 9.43
C LEU A 27 -3.04 -25.94 8.82
N ILE A 28 -2.85 -24.75 9.40
CA ILE A 28 -3.19 -23.49 8.74
C ILE A 28 -2.40 -23.44 7.44
N ASP A 29 -1.07 -23.51 7.45
CA ASP A 29 -0.26 -23.47 6.22
C ASP A 29 -0.62 -24.56 5.19
N ALA A 30 -0.94 -25.78 5.63
CA ALA A 30 -1.25 -26.92 4.76
C ALA A 30 -2.69 -26.93 4.23
N LEU A 31 -3.66 -26.38 4.97
CA LEU A 31 -5.06 -26.24 4.53
C LEU A 31 -5.26 -24.90 3.79
N THR A 32 -4.55 -23.85 4.18
CA THR A 32 -4.41 -22.59 3.43
C THR A 32 -3.51 -22.71 2.20
N ALA A 33 -2.79 -23.84 2.03
CA ALA A 33 -2.21 -24.25 0.74
C ALA A 33 -3.25 -24.48 -0.38
N SER A 34 -4.52 -24.13 -0.15
CA SER A 34 -5.58 -24.03 -1.14
C SER A 34 -6.10 -22.60 -1.37
N SER A 35 -5.27 -21.56 -1.19
CA SER A 35 -5.49 -20.24 -1.81
C SER A 35 -5.30 -20.30 -3.33
N SER A 36 -6.27 -20.85 -4.04
CA SER A 36 -6.22 -20.82 -5.49
C SER A 36 -6.33 -19.35 -5.96
N THR A 37 -5.43 -18.93 -6.84
CA THR A 37 -5.56 -17.67 -7.58
C THR A 37 -6.95 -17.58 -8.22
N GLY A 38 -7.54 -18.72 -8.59
CA GLY A 38 -8.91 -18.85 -9.08
C GLY A 38 -9.94 -18.26 -8.12
N THR A 39 -9.92 -18.64 -6.85
CA THR A 39 -10.85 -18.17 -5.81
C THR A 39 -10.79 -16.65 -5.66
N VAL A 40 -9.57 -16.11 -5.56
CA VAL A 40 -9.35 -14.66 -5.44
C VAL A 40 -9.84 -13.91 -6.68
N LEU A 41 -9.56 -14.42 -7.88
CA LEU A 41 -10.04 -13.82 -9.13
C LEU A 41 -11.56 -13.83 -9.24
N GLN A 42 -12.21 -14.88 -8.74
CA GLN A 42 -13.66 -14.99 -8.71
C GLN A 42 -14.25 -13.94 -7.76
N GLU A 43 -13.73 -13.83 -6.53
CA GLU A 43 -14.21 -12.84 -5.56
C GLU A 43 -14.04 -11.40 -6.09
N ILE A 44 -12.88 -11.08 -6.69
CA ILE A 44 -12.65 -9.77 -7.32
C ILE A 44 -13.73 -9.49 -8.38
N SER A 45 -14.04 -10.48 -9.23
CA SER A 45 -15.04 -10.35 -10.28
C SER A 45 -16.44 -10.12 -9.72
N GLU A 46 -16.85 -10.92 -8.74
CA GLU A 46 -18.18 -10.84 -8.12
C GLU A 46 -18.37 -9.50 -7.39
N ARG A 47 -17.40 -9.10 -6.56
CA ARG A 47 -17.49 -7.86 -5.80
C ARG A 47 -17.42 -6.61 -6.66
N LYS A 48 -16.56 -6.61 -7.70
CA LYS A 48 -16.47 -5.49 -8.64
C LYS A 48 -17.76 -5.32 -9.44
N ASN A 49 -18.39 -6.41 -9.84
CA ASN A 49 -19.60 -6.38 -10.68
C ASN A 49 -20.87 -6.67 -9.85
N LYS A 50 -20.87 -6.39 -8.55
CA LYS A 50 -22.00 -6.65 -7.63
C LYS A 50 -23.31 -6.01 -8.05
N ASN A 51 -23.24 -4.88 -8.77
CA ASN A 51 -24.38 -4.12 -9.29
C ASN A 51 -24.66 -4.44 -10.77
N GLY A 52 -24.08 -5.52 -11.30
CA GLY A 52 -24.12 -5.84 -12.73
C GLY A 52 -22.97 -5.23 -13.53
N TYR A 53 -22.93 -5.59 -14.82
CA TYR A 53 -21.86 -5.20 -15.73
C TYR A 53 -22.12 -3.84 -16.37
N HIS A 54 -21.19 -2.91 -16.19
CA HIS A 54 -21.21 -1.58 -16.82
C HIS A 54 -20.01 -1.43 -17.75
N CYS A 55 -20.17 -0.65 -18.82
CA CYS A 55 -19.06 -0.38 -19.72
C CYS A 55 -18.01 0.49 -19.03
N PRO A 56 -16.74 0.07 -18.93
CA PRO A 56 -15.69 0.86 -18.30
C PRO A 56 -15.30 2.13 -19.08
N ASP A 57 -15.80 2.30 -20.31
CA ASP A 57 -15.48 3.43 -21.18
C ASP A 57 -16.62 4.45 -21.31
N CYS A 58 -17.88 4.04 -21.16
CA CYS A 58 -19.05 4.91 -21.40
C CYS A 58 -20.20 4.66 -20.41
N GLU A 59 -19.97 3.83 -19.39
CA GLU A 59 -20.89 3.51 -18.28
C GLU A 59 -22.20 2.82 -18.66
N SER A 60 -22.51 2.68 -19.95
CA SER A 60 -23.69 1.95 -20.43
C SER A 60 -23.81 0.53 -19.87
N GLU A 61 -25.01 0.18 -19.44
CA GLU A 61 -25.42 -1.14 -18.95
C GLU A 61 -25.69 -2.16 -20.08
N HIS A 62 -25.66 -1.73 -21.34
CA HIS A 62 -25.99 -2.58 -22.49
C HIS A 62 -24.81 -3.50 -22.85
N ILE A 63 -24.54 -4.47 -21.99
CA ILE A 63 -23.38 -5.37 -22.07
C ILE A 63 -23.79 -6.76 -22.54
N VAL A 64 -23.04 -7.29 -23.52
CA VAL A 64 -23.21 -8.68 -23.98
C VAL A 64 -21.93 -9.49 -23.82
N ARG A 65 -22.07 -10.81 -23.68
CA ARG A 65 -20.95 -11.76 -23.80
C ARG A 65 -20.37 -11.71 -25.22
N PHE A 66 -19.04 -11.71 -25.34
CA PHE A 66 -18.32 -11.54 -26.61
C PHE A 66 -17.10 -12.48 -26.70
N GLY A 67 -17.39 -13.79 -26.70
CA GLY A 67 -16.38 -14.84 -26.73
C GLY A 67 -15.62 -15.01 -25.41
N LYS A 68 -14.64 -15.92 -25.40
CA LYS A 68 -13.79 -16.22 -24.24
C LYS A 68 -12.32 -16.07 -24.61
N TYR A 69 -11.46 -15.96 -23.61
CA TYR A 69 -10.00 -16.00 -23.77
C TYR A 69 -9.39 -16.97 -22.77
N SER A 70 -8.30 -17.61 -23.16
CA SER A 70 -7.57 -18.53 -22.28
C SER A 70 -6.54 -17.78 -21.43
N THR A 71 -6.37 -18.22 -20.19
CA THR A 71 -5.33 -17.73 -19.27
C THR A 71 -4.94 -18.83 -18.30
N ILE A 72 -3.71 -18.78 -17.77
CA ILE A 72 -3.25 -19.75 -16.78
C ILE A 72 -3.58 -19.26 -15.36
N VAL A 73 -4.33 -20.06 -14.62
CA VAL A 73 -4.70 -19.84 -13.22
C VAL A 73 -4.41 -21.14 -12.48
N ASP A 74 -3.62 -21.07 -11.41
CA ASP A 74 -3.21 -22.24 -10.59
C ASP A 74 -2.61 -23.41 -11.39
N GLY A 75 -1.87 -23.07 -12.46
CA GLY A 75 -1.22 -24.06 -13.32
C GLY A 75 -2.09 -24.62 -14.43
N GLU A 76 -3.39 -24.30 -14.45
CA GLU A 76 -4.35 -24.81 -15.43
C GLU A 76 -4.80 -23.73 -16.42
N GLU A 77 -5.09 -24.15 -17.66
CA GLU A 77 -5.67 -23.26 -18.65
C GLU A 77 -7.18 -23.07 -18.39
N VAL A 78 -7.56 -21.84 -18.03
CA VAL A 78 -8.95 -21.46 -17.74
C VAL A 78 -9.46 -20.50 -18.81
N LYS A 79 -10.68 -20.77 -19.32
CA LYS A 79 -11.39 -19.87 -20.24
C LYS A 79 -12.17 -18.80 -19.48
N LYS A 80 -11.75 -17.54 -19.58
CA LYS A 80 -12.41 -16.37 -18.98
C LYS A 80 -13.29 -15.63 -20.00
N GLN A 81 -14.34 -14.98 -19.53
CA GLN A 81 -15.33 -14.29 -20.37
C GLN A 81 -14.81 -12.93 -20.85
N ARG A 82 -15.10 -12.59 -22.11
CA ARG A 82 -14.97 -11.22 -22.62
C ARG A 82 -16.35 -10.61 -22.81
N TYR A 83 -16.48 -9.31 -22.56
CA TYR A 83 -17.72 -8.56 -22.71
C TYR A 83 -17.57 -7.50 -23.79
N ARG A 84 -18.69 -7.10 -24.40
CA ARG A 84 -18.77 -6.00 -25.37
C ARG A 84 -19.93 -5.08 -25.01
N CYS A 85 -19.65 -3.78 -24.96
CA CYS A 85 -20.69 -2.77 -24.84
C CYS A 85 -21.38 -2.56 -26.19
N LYS A 86 -22.72 -2.55 -26.21
CA LYS A 86 -23.50 -2.29 -27.42
C LYS A 86 -23.60 -0.80 -27.77
N ALA A 87 -23.42 0.10 -26.81
CA ALA A 87 -23.37 1.54 -27.06
C ALA A 87 -22.06 1.96 -27.74
N CYS A 88 -20.92 1.89 -27.05
CA CYS A 88 -19.63 2.34 -27.59
C CYS A 88 -18.85 1.28 -28.39
N LYS A 89 -19.37 0.05 -28.51
CA LYS A 89 -18.78 -1.08 -29.25
C LYS A 89 -17.44 -1.61 -28.72
N LYS A 90 -16.88 -1.03 -27.65
CA LYS A 90 -15.63 -1.49 -27.01
C LYS A 90 -15.82 -2.79 -26.23
N THR A 91 -14.71 -3.51 -26.04
CA THR A 91 -14.67 -4.78 -25.30
C THR A 91 -13.90 -4.65 -23.99
N PHE A 92 -14.31 -5.41 -22.98
CA PHE A 92 -13.64 -5.45 -21.67
C PHE A 92 -13.72 -6.85 -21.05
N THR A 93 -13.03 -7.05 -19.93
CA THR A 93 -13.06 -8.29 -19.13
C THR A 93 -13.33 -7.94 -17.66
N ASP A 94 -13.55 -8.96 -16.82
CA ASP A 94 -13.70 -8.77 -15.37
C ASP A 94 -12.47 -8.07 -14.75
N LEU A 95 -11.31 -8.17 -15.38
CA LEU A 95 -10.06 -7.53 -14.96
C LEU A 95 -9.80 -6.15 -15.58
N THR A 96 -10.68 -5.62 -16.45
CA THR A 96 -10.51 -4.25 -16.96
C THR A 96 -10.54 -3.25 -15.80
N ASN A 97 -9.69 -2.22 -15.83
CA ASN A 97 -9.54 -1.23 -14.75
C ASN A 97 -9.13 -1.81 -13.39
N THR A 98 -8.44 -2.96 -13.36
CA THR A 98 -7.86 -3.53 -12.13
C THR A 98 -6.32 -3.61 -12.21
N ALA A 99 -5.66 -3.76 -11.06
CA ALA A 99 -4.21 -3.97 -11.00
C ALA A 99 -3.75 -5.24 -11.76
N LEU A 100 -4.65 -6.21 -11.96
CA LEU A 100 -4.40 -7.44 -12.72
C LEU A 100 -4.61 -7.28 -14.24
N TYR A 101 -5.20 -6.18 -14.71
CA TYR A 101 -5.50 -5.96 -16.13
C TYR A 101 -4.28 -6.18 -17.05
N ARG A 102 -4.47 -6.89 -18.17
CA ARG A 102 -3.41 -7.20 -19.15
C ARG A 102 -2.18 -7.94 -18.58
N THR A 103 -2.35 -8.65 -17.47
CA THR A 103 -1.29 -9.50 -16.92
C THR A 103 -1.45 -10.93 -17.41
N ARG A 104 -0.39 -11.52 -17.99
CA ARG A 104 -0.43 -12.89 -18.54
C ARG A 104 -0.33 -13.99 -17.47
N ARG A 105 0.35 -13.71 -16.36
CA ARG A 105 0.75 -14.70 -15.36
C ARG A 105 0.01 -14.47 -14.05
N LEU A 106 -1.31 -14.63 -14.09
CA LEU A 106 -2.19 -14.35 -12.96
C LEU A 106 -1.84 -15.24 -11.75
N HIS A 107 -1.56 -16.52 -11.99
CA HIS A 107 -1.16 -17.51 -10.97
C HIS A 107 0.07 -17.12 -10.12
N GLN A 108 0.86 -16.13 -10.55
CA GLN A 108 2.06 -15.69 -9.83
C GLN A 108 1.83 -14.49 -8.92
N TRP A 109 0.64 -13.88 -8.95
CA TRP A 109 0.37 -12.69 -8.17
C TRP A 109 0.34 -12.96 -6.68
N ILE A 110 -0.28 -14.04 -6.22
CA ILE A 110 -0.31 -14.36 -4.77
C ILE A 110 1.11 -14.51 -4.22
N LYS A 111 1.99 -15.24 -4.93
CA LYS A 111 3.40 -15.35 -4.54
C LYS A 111 4.13 -14.01 -4.56
N PHE A 112 3.79 -13.13 -5.50
CA PHE A 112 4.37 -11.79 -5.54
C PHE A 112 3.86 -10.88 -4.41
N ILE A 113 2.58 -11.00 -4.04
CA ILE A 113 1.98 -10.31 -2.89
C ILE A 113 2.66 -10.75 -1.61
N GLU A 114 2.92 -12.05 -1.44
CA GLU A 114 3.71 -12.58 -0.33
C GLU A 114 5.07 -11.87 -0.25
N CYS A 115 5.79 -11.78 -1.38
CA CYS A 115 7.06 -11.06 -1.45
C CYS A 115 6.94 -9.57 -1.12
N MET A 116 5.77 -8.97 -1.40
CA MET A 116 5.49 -7.57 -1.03
C MET A 116 5.24 -7.42 0.48
N ILE A 117 4.48 -8.31 1.12
CA ILE A 117 4.28 -8.26 2.57
C ILE A 117 5.63 -8.40 3.30
N GLU A 118 6.45 -9.33 2.83
CA GLU A 118 7.82 -9.55 3.32
C GLU A 118 8.77 -8.36 3.05
N GLY A 119 8.42 -7.46 2.13
CA GLY A 119 9.24 -6.32 1.73
C GLY A 119 10.51 -6.69 0.96
N TYR A 120 10.50 -7.78 0.20
CA TYR A 120 11.65 -8.22 -0.58
C TYR A 120 11.98 -7.28 -1.75
N SER A 121 13.27 -7.29 -2.14
CA SER A 121 13.75 -6.60 -3.34
C SER A 121 13.15 -7.26 -4.58
N LEU A 122 12.95 -6.50 -5.67
CA LEU A 122 12.37 -7.05 -6.90
C LEU A 122 13.20 -8.17 -7.52
N ARG A 123 14.52 -8.20 -7.27
CA ARG A 123 15.40 -9.29 -7.74
C ARG A 123 15.15 -10.57 -6.95
N LYS A 124 15.15 -10.47 -5.62
CA LYS A 124 14.78 -11.60 -4.74
C LYS A 124 13.36 -12.08 -5.04
N SER A 125 12.40 -11.17 -5.25
CA SER A 125 11.04 -11.53 -5.64
C SER A 125 10.99 -12.23 -7.00
N ALA A 126 11.81 -11.82 -7.99
CA ALA A 126 11.86 -12.48 -9.29
C ALA A 126 12.41 -13.92 -9.19
N GLU A 127 13.43 -14.14 -8.35
CA GLU A 127 13.96 -15.46 -8.04
C GLU A 127 12.90 -16.35 -7.35
N LEU A 128 12.19 -15.83 -6.35
CA LEU A 128 11.18 -16.58 -5.59
C LEU A 128 9.89 -16.86 -6.35
N VAL A 129 9.42 -15.90 -7.16
CA VAL A 129 8.20 -16.06 -7.98
C VAL A 129 8.47 -16.99 -9.17
N GLY A 130 9.71 -16.99 -9.68
CA GLY A 130 10.12 -17.79 -10.82
C GLY A 130 9.59 -17.26 -12.15
N ASN A 131 10.36 -17.46 -13.22
CA ASN A 131 9.98 -17.16 -14.60
C ASN A 131 9.57 -15.70 -14.92
N VAL A 132 9.66 -14.73 -13.99
CA VAL A 132 9.29 -13.32 -14.19
C VAL A 132 10.48 -12.43 -13.92
N THR A 133 10.69 -11.41 -14.76
CA THR A 133 11.79 -10.46 -14.55
C THR A 133 11.45 -9.45 -13.46
N HIS A 134 12.47 -8.95 -12.75
CA HIS A 134 12.32 -7.87 -11.78
C HIS A 134 11.67 -6.59 -12.37
N VAL A 135 11.82 -6.37 -13.69
CA VAL A 135 11.18 -5.26 -14.42
C VAL A 135 9.67 -5.46 -14.52
N THR A 136 9.21 -6.68 -14.83
CA THR A 136 7.78 -7.00 -14.82
C THR A 136 7.20 -6.84 -13.42
N LEU A 137 7.90 -7.33 -12.39
CA LEU A 137 7.48 -7.16 -11.00
C LEU A 137 7.45 -5.69 -10.55
N PHE A 138 8.33 -4.84 -11.10
CA PHE A 138 8.26 -3.40 -10.87
C PHE A 138 6.92 -2.82 -11.34
N TYR A 139 6.47 -3.19 -12.54
CA TYR A 139 5.17 -2.75 -13.06
C TYR A 139 4.01 -3.34 -12.25
N TRP A 140 4.05 -4.63 -11.92
CA TRP A 140 3.00 -5.25 -11.09
C TRP A 140 2.84 -4.54 -9.75
N ARG A 141 3.96 -4.27 -9.07
CA ARG A 141 3.98 -3.51 -7.83
C ARG A 141 3.31 -2.17 -8.02
N HIS A 142 3.76 -1.38 -9.01
CA HIS A 142 3.24 -0.02 -9.17
C HIS A 142 1.80 0.04 -9.65
N LYS A 143 1.31 -0.95 -10.41
CA LYS A 143 -0.12 -1.11 -10.67
C LYS A 143 -0.86 -1.28 -9.36
N LEU A 144 -0.53 -2.29 -8.56
CA LEU A 144 -1.21 -2.52 -7.28
C LEU A 144 -1.15 -1.30 -6.35
N LEU A 145 0.04 -0.71 -6.18
CA LEU A 145 0.23 0.43 -5.28
C LEU A 145 -0.52 1.70 -5.75
N ALA A 146 -0.75 1.86 -7.06
CA ALA A 146 -1.56 2.95 -7.56
C ALA A 146 -3.04 2.83 -7.13
N SER A 147 -3.55 1.59 -7.00
CA SER A 147 -4.86 1.35 -6.39
C SER A 147 -4.82 1.61 -4.88
N LEU A 148 -3.85 1.03 -4.16
CA LEU A 148 -3.80 1.12 -2.70
C LEU A 148 -3.64 2.56 -2.20
N LYS A 149 -2.94 3.41 -2.95
CA LYS A 149 -2.80 4.85 -2.66
C LYS A 149 -4.15 5.59 -2.67
N GLN A 150 -5.16 5.08 -3.36
CA GLN A 150 -6.48 5.69 -3.42
C GLN A 150 -7.42 5.19 -2.31
N ILE A 151 -6.96 4.28 -1.44
CA ILE A 151 -7.77 3.83 -0.30
C ILE A 151 -8.07 5.05 0.57
N GLU A 152 -9.35 5.32 0.76
CA GLU A 152 -9.80 6.38 1.64
C GLU A 152 -9.56 5.97 3.09
N ILE A 153 -8.93 6.87 3.84
CA ILE A 153 -8.69 6.70 5.27
C ILE A 153 -9.82 7.43 6.00
N PRO A 154 -10.48 6.78 6.97
CA PRO A 154 -11.47 7.42 7.86
C PRO A 154 -10.97 8.72 8.51
N ASN A 155 -11.91 9.48 9.07
CA ASN A 155 -11.58 10.65 9.88
C ASN A 155 -10.82 10.23 11.14
N PHE A 156 -10.00 11.13 11.67
CA PHE A 156 -9.28 10.89 12.90
C PHE A 156 -10.19 11.10 14.11
N GLU A 157 -10.01 10.29 15.14
CA GLU A 157 -10.74 10.40 16.40
C GLU A 157 -9.82 10.83 17.56
N GLY A 158 -10.36 11.66 18.47
CA GLY A 158 -9.67 12.07 19.69
C GLY A 158 -8.31 12.74 19.44
N ILE A 159 -7.25 12.17 20.02
CA ILE A 159 -5.91 12.75 19.99
C ILE A 159 -5.16 12.33 18.74
N VAL A 160 -4.74 13.32 17.96
CA VAL A 160 -4.02 13.13 16.70
C VAL A 160 -2.58 13.60 16.87
N GLU A 161 -1.65 12.65 16.80
CA GLU A 161 -0.23 12.93 16.73
C GLU A 161 0.15 13.29 15.30
N MET A 162 0.87 14.39 15.10
CA MET A 162 1.28 14.86 13.78
C MET A 162 2.72 15.34 13.83
N ASP A 163 3.51 14.87 12.88
CA ASP A 163 4.89 15.30 12.69
C ASP A 163 5.26 15.04 11.23
N GLU A 164 6.30 15.71 10.76
CA GLU A 164 6.81 15.49 9.42
C GLU A 164 8.12 14.70 9.43
N THR A 165 8.37 14.05 8.30
CA THR A 165 9.66 13.43 8.03
C THR A 165 10.11 13.73 6.63
N TYR A 166 11.43 13.70 6.43
CA TYR A 166 12.04 14.16 5.20
C TYR A 166 12.79 13.05 4.49
N PHE A 167 12.59 12.95 3.18
CA PHE A 167 13.37 12.11 2.27
C PHE A 167 14.12 13.00 1.29
N LEU A 168 15.35 12.62 0.92
CA LEU A 168 16.08 13.37 -0.08
C LEU A 168 15.42 13.20 -1.46
N TYR A 169 15.25 14.30 -2.20
CA TYR A 169 14.71 14.23 -3.56
C TYR A 169 15.54 13.28 -4.42
N SER A 170 14.85 12.38 -5.11
CA SER A 170 15.45 11.22 -5.74
C SER A 170 14.82 10.98 -7.11
N GLU A 171 15.63 11.19 -8.14
CA GLU A 171 15.28 10.87 -9.53
C GLU A 171 15.71 9.45 -9.91
N LYS A 172 15.64 8.53 -8.96
CA LYS A 172 16.05 7.13 -9.18
C LYS A 172 15.34 6.54 -10.41
N GLY A 173 16.11 5.95 -11.31
CA GLY A 173 15.62 5.39 -12.57
C GLY A 173 15.55 6.39 -13.74
N GLN A 174 15.81 7.68 -13.52
CA GLN A 174 15.92 8.66 -14.60
C GLN A 174 17.27 8.54 -15.32
N ARG A 175 17.25 8.46 -16.65
CA ARG A 175 18.48 8.30 -17.46
C ARG A 175 19.28 9.60 -17.62
N LYS A 176 18.58 10.74 -17.72
CA LYS A 176 19.17 12.07 -17.91
C LYS A 176 18.70 13.00 -16.80
N ILE A 177 19.57 13.26 -15.82
CA ILE A 177 19.33 14.24 -14.76
C ILE A 177 19.88 15.58 -15.26
N LYS A 178 19.07 16.64 -15.25
CA LYS A 178 19.44 17.95 -15.79
C LYS A 178 20.09 18.85 -14.74
N ASP A 179 19.50 18.91 -13.55
CA ASP A 179 19.79 19.98 -12.58
C ASP A 179 20.91 19.64 -11.58
N ARG A 180 21.46 18.41 -11.63
CA ARG A 180 22.59 17.98 -10.79
C ARG A 180 23.29 16.74 -11.35
N LYS A 181 24.50 16.48 -10.84
CA LYS A 181 25.20 15.21 -11.04
C LYS A 181 24.45 14.05 -10.35
N SER A 182 24.58 12.84 -10.92
CA SER A 182 24.07 11.61 -10.31
C SER A 182 24.78 11.33 -8.98
N ARG A 183 24.04 10.78 -8.01
CA ARG A 183 24.59 10.37 -6.71
C ARG A 183 24.99 8.89 -6.81
N LYS A 184 26.16 8.51 -6.28
CA LYS A 184 26.61 7.11 -6.24
C LYS A 184 25.95 6.29 -5.11
N ARG A 185 25.76 6.90 -3.94
CA ARG A 185 25.13 6.32 -2.73
C ARG A 185 24.13 7.37 -2.23
N GLY A 186 23.07 6.97 -1.51
CA GLY A 186 21.87 7.77 -1.17
C GLY A 186 22.09 9.26 -0.85
N GLY A 187 23.27 9.61 -0.32
CA GLY A 187 23.79 10.97 -0.32
C GLY A 187 23.12 11.83 0.74
N SER A 188 23.65 13.03 0.91
CA SER A 188 23.11 14.04 1.82
C SER A 188 22.59 15.25 1.05
N ALA A 189 21.75 16.04 1.70
CA ALA A 189 21.48 17.40 1.25
C ALA A 189 22.79 18.21 1.32
N LYS A 190 22.97 19.14 0.38
CA LYS A 190 24.10 20.07 0.37
C LYS A 190 23.91 21.18 1.41
N LYS A 191 22.65 21.59 1.61
CA LYS A 191 22.27 22.64 2.55
C LYS A 191 22.08 22.06 3.95
N ARG A 192 22.56 22.78 4.97
CA ARG A 192 22.29 22.46 6.38
C ARG A 192 20.80 22.72 6.68
N GLY A 193 20.17 21.80 7.41
CA GLY A 193 18.75 21.90 7.77
C GLY A 193 17.80 21.49 6.64
N ILE A 194 16.52 21.82 6.80
CA ILE A 194 15.46 21.53 5.81
C ILE A 194 15.53 22.54 4.67
N SER A 195 15.55 22.06 3.44
CA SER A 195 15.70 22.83 2.21
C SER A 195 14.86 22.25 1.08
N ASN A 196 14.88 22.89 -0.08
CA ASN A 196 14.25 22.41 -1.30
C ASN A 196 14.91 21.15 -1.91
N GLU A 197 15.89 20.54 -1.25
CA GLU A 197 16.42 19.22 -1.63
C GLU A 197 15.70 18.07 -0.92
N GLN A 198 14.89 18.37 0.09
CA GLN A 198 14.12 17.39 0.85
C GLN A 198 12.64 17.42 0.48
N VAL A 199 12.07 16.24 0.38
CA VAL A 199 10.65 15.96 0.17
C VAL A 199 10.01 15.82 1.55
N CYS A 200 9.06 16.68 1.86
CA CYS A 200 8.28 16.64 3.09
C CYS A 200 7.22 15.56 3.00
N VAL A 201 7.23 14.64 3.96
CA VAL A 201 6.20 13.63 4.18
C VAL A 201 5.55 13.93 5.52
N LEU A 202 4.28 14.27 5.51
CA LEU A 202 3.48 14.36 6.73
C LEU A 202 3.13 12.95 7.20
N VAL A 203 3.18 12.73 8.50
CA VAL A 203 2.54 11.59 9.16
C VAL A 203 1.59 12.11 10.23
N ALA A 204 0.32 11.77 10.11
CA ALA A 204 -0.71 12.03 11.11
C ALA A 204 -1.28 10.69 11.58
N ARG A 205 -1.42 10.52 12.89
CA ARG A 205 -1.87 9.27 13.50
C ARG A 205 -2.66 9.50 14.77
N ASP A 206 -3.82 8.88 14.89
CA ASP A 206 -4.58 8.90 16.13
C ASP A 206 -4.18 7.76 17.10
N ARG A 207 -4.86 7.71 18.25
CA ARG A 207 -4.62 6.69 19.29
C ARG A 207 -5.06 5.29 18.87
N ASP A 208 -6.07 5.19 18.02
CA ASP A 208 -6.55 3.94 17.42
C ASP A 208 -5.70 3.48 16.24
N LYS A 209 -4.57 4.17 16.00
CA LYS A 209 -3.54 3.84 15.01
C LYS A 209 -3.98 4.07 13.57
N MET A 210 -5.10 4.75 13.32
CA MET A 210 -5.42 5.27 12.00
C MET A 210 -4.32 6.23 11.59
N THR A 211 -3.73 6.01 10.41
CA THR A 211 -2.50 6.70 10.00
C THR A 211 -2.61 7.22 8.58
N VAL A 212 -2.41 8.52 8.39
CA VAL A 212 -2.16 9.14 7.08
C VAL A 212 -0.65 9.39 6.96
N SER A 213 -0.03 8.95 5.86
CA SER A 213 1.32 9.35 5.46
C SER A 213 1.36 9.76 3.99
N GLN A 214 1.75 11.00 3.73
CA GLN A 214 1.65 11.59 2.39
C GLN A 214 2.74 12.63 2.13
N VAL A 215 3.26 12.65 0.89
CA VAL A 215 4.12 13.71 0.39
C VAL A 215 3.34 15.00 0.24
N LEU A 216 3.83 16.08 0.84
CA LEU A 216 3.22 17.41 0.77
C LEU A 216 3.92 18.38 -0.17
N GLY A 217 5.20 18.14 -0.47
CA GLY A 217 5.99 18.96 -1.38
C GLY A 217 7.48 18.97 -1.04
N MET A 218 8.19 19.97 -1.56
CA MET A 218 9.60 20.21 -1.25
C MET A 218 9.77 21.22 -0.12
N GLY A 219 10.80 21.03 0.71
CA GLY A 219 11.12 21.96 1.78
C GLY A 219 10.15 21.85 2.96
N ARG A 220 10.03 22.94 3.72
CA ARG A 220 9.27 22.95 4.97
C ARG A 220 7.76 22.87 4.72
N LEU A 221 7.08 22.22 5.66
CA LEU A 221 5.62 22.19 5.73
C LEU A 221 5.02 23.60 5.82
N THR A 222 4.02 23.85 4.97
CA THR A 222 3.13 25.01 5.05
C THR A 222 1.74 24.60 5.58
N LYS A 223 1.01 25.58 6.11
CA LYS A 223 -0.37 25.41 6.56
C LYS A 223 -1.28 24.96 5.42
N GLU A 224 -1.13 25.56 4.24
CA GLU A 224 -2.00 25.32 3.09
C GLU A 224 -1.84 23.88 2.58
N GLN A 225 -0.61 23.38 2.60
CA GLN A 225 -0.33 21.97 2.32
C GLN A 225 -0.96 21.03 3.35
N LEU A 226 -0.91 21.41 4.63
CA LEU A 226 -1.49 20.63 5.73
C LEU A 226 -3.02 20.53 5.60
N ASP A 227 -3.68 21.67 5.44
CA ASP A 227 -5.14 21.77 5.30
C ASP A 227 -5.64 20.97 4.08
N LYS A 228 -4.97 21.13 2.94
CA LYS A 228 -5.29 20.37 1.72
C LYS A 228 -5.16 18.86 1.91
N ALA A 229 -4.17 18.41 2.68
CA ALA A 229 -3.89 16.98 2.82
C ALA A 229 -4.82 16.28 3.81
N ILE A 230 -5.07 16.89 4.97
CA ILE A 230 -5.80 16.21 6.07
C ILE A 230 -6.87 17.08 6.72
N GLY A 231 -7.11 18.31 6.27
CA GLY A 231 -8.10 19.20 6.91
C GLY A 231 -9.52 18.63 6.91
N HIS A 232 -9.91 17.93 5.83
CA HIS A 232 -11.18 17.23 5.73
C HIS A 232 -11.30 15.99 6.64
N LYS A 233 -10.21 15.55 7.28
CA LYS A 233 -10.15 14.40 8.19
C LYS A 233 -10.11 14.79 9.66
N LEU A 234 -10.05 16.09 9.94
CA LEU A 234 -9.97 16.66 11.27
C LEU A 234 -11.24 17.45 11.58
N SER A 235 -11.62 17.48 12.85
CA SER A 235 -12.69 18.32 13.40
C SER A 235 -12.16 19.14 14.58
N SER A 236 -12.92 20.15 15.02
CA SER A 236 -12.59 20.93 16.22
C SER A 236 -12.57 20.10 17.52
N GLU A 237 -13.10 18.88 17.50
CA GLU A 237 -13.08 17.95 18.62
C GLU A 237 -11.74 17.21 18.76
N ASN A 238 -10.92 17.19 17.69
CA ASN A 238 -9.61 16.57 17.76
C ASN A 238 -8.62 17.42 18.58
N ILE A 239 -7.77 16.74 19.34
CA ILE A 239 -6.66 17.37 20.08
C ILE A 239 -5.36 17.03 19.36
N LEU A 240 -4.61 18.05 18.94
CA LEU A 240 -3.37 17.87 18.20
C LEU A 240 -2.16 17.70 19.14
N CYS A 241 -1.33 16.71 18.87
CA CYS A 241 -0.02 16.54 19.50
C CYS A 241 1.06 16.67 18.42
N THR A 242 1.87 17.71 18.47
CA THR A 242 2.87 17.99 17.42
C THR A 242 4.25 18.28 17.97
N ASP A 243 5.23 18.34 17.07
CA ASP A 243 6.49 18.98 17.39
C ASP A 243 6.30 20.51 17.61
N SER A 244 7.39 21.23 17.85
CA SER A 244 7.34 22.68 18.09
C SER A 244 7.33 23.52 16.82
N TRP A 245 7.01 22.95 15.65
CA TRP A 245 6.91 23.69 14.40
C TRP A 245 5.74 24.68 14.43
N ARG A 246 5.99 25.91 13.97
CA ARG A 246 5.02 27.01 14.06
C ARG A 246 3.77 26.77 13.21
N ALA A 247 3.90 26.07 12.08
CA ALA A 247 2.76 25.86 11.17
C ALA A 247 1.62 25.08 11.83
N PHE A 248 1.92 24.07 12.66
CA PHE A 248 0.89 23.33 13.39
C PHE A 248 0.15 24.19 14.40
N LYS A 249 0.87 25.04 15.14
CA LYS A 249 0.26 25.97 16.12
C LYS A 249 -0.68 26.95 15.44
N THR A 250 -0.26 27.54 14.33
CA THR A 250 -1.09 28.47 13.56
C THR A 250 -2.31 27.75 12.98
N TYR A 251 -2.13 26.56 12.41
CA TYR A 251 -3.21 25.74 11.88
C TYR A 251 -4.27 25.41 12.94
N ALA A 252 -3.83 24.95 14.12
CA ALA A 252 -4.73 24.61 15.22
C ALA A 252 -5.55 25.82 15.69
N ALA A 253 -4.91 26.98 15.85
CA ALA A 253 -5.58 28.20 16.27
C ALA A 253 -6.67 28.65 15.28
N GLU A 254 -6.42 28.56 13.98
CA GLU A 254 -7.40 28.93 12.95
C GLU A 254 -8.56 27.95 12.83
N LYS A 255 -8.34 26.68 13.16
CA LYS A 255 -9.36 25.63 13.15
C LYS A 255 -10.08 25.47 14.49
N GLY A 256 -9.71 26.26 15.51
CA GLY A 256 -10.28 26.18 16.85
C GLY A 256 -9.98 24.85 17.56
N MET A 257 -8.80 24.28 17.33
CA MET A 257 -8.38 22.99 17.89
C MET A 257 -7.39 23.17 19.04
N ASP A 258 -7.50 22.32 20.06
CA ASP A 258 -6.50 22.24 21.12
C ASP A 258 -5.19 21.62 20.60
N ILE A 259 -4.06 22.13 21.09
CA ILE A 259 -2.73 21.67 20.66
C ILE A 259 -1.74 21.54 21.82
N TYR A 260 -1.05 20.41 21.87
CA TYR A 260 0.09 20.13 22.74
C TYR A 260 1.36 19.98 21.91
N GLN A 261 2.28 20.95 22.02
CA GLN A 261 3.57 20.92 21.33
C GLN A 261 4.70 20.38 22.21
N PHE A 262 5.60 19.61 21.59
CA PHE A 262 6.79 19.02 22.21
C PHE A 262 8.06 19.47 21.50
N LYS A 263 9.05 19.95 22.25
CA LYS A 263 10.35 20.38 21.71
C LYS A 263 11.29 19.18 21.56
N SER A 264 12.04 19.15 20.47
CA SER A 264 13.00 18.07 20.19
C SER A 264 14.13 17.99 21.23
N ASP A 265 14.53 19.14 21.80
CA ASP A 265 15.56 19.32 22.83
C ASP A 265 14.98 19.44 24.26
N GLY A 266 13.66 19.33 24.41
CA GLY A 266 12.99 19.43 25.70
C GLY A 266 13.22 18.20 26.59
N LYS A 267 13.36 18.46 27.91
CA LYS A 267 13.32 17.41 28.94
C LYS A 267 11.93 16.78 29.06
N VAL A 268 10.88 17.56 28.78
CA VAL A 268 9.47 17.11 28.83
C VAL A 268 9.10 16.43 27.52
N ARG A 269 8.91 15.11 27.55
CA ARG A 269 8.55 14.28 26.40
C ARG A 269 7.08 13.86 26.37
N THR A 270 6.38 14.06 27.49
CA THR A 270 4.97 13.74 27.69
C THR A 270 4.35 14.82 28.57
N LYS A 271 3.05 15.09 28.39
CA LYS A 271 2.25 15.95 29.28
C LYS A 271 0.99 15.16 29.64
N GLY A 272 1.03 14.42 30.76
CA GLY A 272 0.00 13.42 31.05
C GLY A 272 -0.12 12.41 29.91
N LEU A 273 -1.31 12.32 29.31
CA LEU A 273 -1.61 11.44 28.19
C LEU A 273 -1.19 11.98 26.81
N TYR A 274 -0.68 13.21 26.70
CA TYR A 274 -0.26 13.83 25.43
C TYR A 274 1.22 13.57 25.13
N HIS A 275 1.53 13.13 23.91
CA HIS A 275 2.89 12.88 23.42
C HIS A 275 2.92 12.68 21.90
N ILE A 276 4.11 12.67 21.27
CA ILE A 276 4.31 12.41 19.83
C ILE A 276 5.08 11.11 19.53
N GLN A 277 5.13 10.19 20.50
CA GLN A 277 5.95 8.97 20.40
C GLN A 277 5.46 7.98 19.34
N ASN A 278 4.15 7.92 19.05
CA ASN A 278 3.62 6.97 18.07
C ASN A 278 4.04 7.36 16.65
N VAL A 279 3.94 8.64 16.31
CA VAL A 279 4.41 9.15 15.01
C VAL A 279 5.93 9.03 14.90
N ASN A 280 6.70 9.34 15.95
CA ASN A 280 8.15 9.15 15.95
C ASN A 280 8.55 7.67 15.73
N ASN A 281 7.84 6.74 16.38
CA ASN A 281 8.05 5.32 16.17
C ASN A 281 7.69 4.88 14.74
N TYR A 282 6.61 5.43 14.17
CA TYR A 282 6.24 5.21 12.78
C TYR A 282 7.30 5.74 11.81
N HIS A 283 7.82 6.96 12.02
CA HIS A 283 8.93 7.53 11.25
C HIS A 283 10.15 6.60 11.21
N ARG A 284 10.53 6.06 12.38
CA ARG A 284 11.67 5.12 12.48
C ARG A 284 11.42 3.87 11.65
N ARG A 285 10.25 3.24 11.80
CA ARG A 285 9.90 2.02 11.03
C ARG A 285 9.80 2.29 9.53
N LEU A 286 9.16 3.38 9.13
CA LEU A 286 9.02 3.78 7.73
C LEU A 286 10.39 3.99 7.07
N LYS A 287 11.30 4.73 7.72
CA LYS A 287 12.65 4.99 7.20
C LYS A 287 13.46 3.71 7.08
N ALA A 288 13.44 2.86 8.12
CA ALA A 288 14.12 1.56 8.09
C ALA A 288 13.58 0.68 6.95
N TRP A 289 12.27 0.67 6.76
CA TRP A 289 11.62 -0.10 5.69
C TRP A 289 11.97 0.43 4.30
N ILE A 290 11.93 1.74 4.06
CA ILE A 290 12.31 2.35 2.77
C ILE A 290 13.78 2.09 2.42
N GLN A 291 14.66 2.03 3.42
CA GLN A 291 16.09 1.78 3.22
C GLN A 291 16.37 0.44 2.51
N ARG A 292 15.51 -0.57 2.71
CA ARG A 292 15.59 -1.89 2.06
C ARG A 292 15.55 -1.81 0.53
N PHE A 293 14.97 -0.74 -0.03
CA PHE A 293 14.90 -0.51 -1.46
C PHE A 293 16.07 0.31 -2.01
N ASN A 294 17.04 0.70 -1.17
CA ASN A 294 18.09 1.68 -1.48
C ASN A 294 17.48 3.01 -1.94
N GLY A 295 16.47 3.47 -1.20
CA GLY A 295 15.64 4.63 -1.56
C GLY A 295 14.70 4.37 -2.73
N VAL A 296 13.73 5.27 -2.91
CA VAL A 296 12.72 5.20 -3.97
C VAL A 296 12.78 6.46 -4.82
N ALA A 297 12.25 6.42 -6.04
CA ALA A 297 12.09 7.63 -6.84
C ALA A 297 10.97 8.46 -6.24
N THR A 298 11.14 9.78 -6.13
CA THR A 298 10.16 10.63 -5.43
C THR A 298 8.78 10.59 -6.10
N LYS A 299 8.71 10.47 -7.43
CA LYS A 299 7.44 10.29 -8.16
C LYS A 299 6.62 9.07 -7.73
N TYR A 300 7.25 8.10 -7.06
CA TYR A 300 6.59 6.92 -6.51
C TYR A 300 6.51 6.92 -4.98
N LEU A 301 7.00 7.94 -4.29
CA LEU A 301 7.10 7.93 -2.83
C LEU A 301 5.71 7.71 -2.19
N ASN A 302 4.67 8.40 -2.65
CA ASN A 302 3.29 8.16 -2.19
C ASN A 302 2.80 6.71 -2.39
N ASN A 303 3.23 6.02 -3.46
CA ASN A 303 2.89 4.61 -3.66
C ASN A 303 3.52 3.73 -2.56
N TYR A 304 4.75 4.04 -2.15
CA TYR A 304 5.45 3.31 -1.08
C TYR A 304 4.94 3.70 0.32
N LEU A 305 4.50 4.94 0.52
CA LEU A 305 3.84 5.35 1.76
C LEU A 305 2.52 4.58 1.95
N ALA A 306 1.69 4.51 0.90
CA ALA A 306 0.47 3.72 0.89
C ALA A 306 0.72 2.23 1.15
N TRP A 307 1.76 1.67 0.52
CA TRP A 307 2.18 0.29 0.80
C TRP A 307 2.53 0.10 2.28
N PHE A 308 3.34 0.99 2.86
CA PHE A 308 3.74 0.87 4.25
C PHE A 308 2.57 1.06 5.23
N GLN A 309 1.61 1.94 4.93
CA GLN A 309 0.38 2.07 5.71
C GLN A 309 -0.42 0.76 5.72
N VAL A 310 -0.56 0.11 4.57
CA VAL A 310 -1.23 -1.19 4.48
C VAL A 310 -0.48 -2.22 5.32
N LEU A 311 0.86 -2.29 5.23
CA LEU A 311 1.65 -3.22 6.06
C LEU A 311 1.44 -2.99 7.56
N GLU A 312 1.36 -1.73 8.00
CA GLU A 312 1.09 -1.39 9.39
C GLU A 312 -0.33 -1.81 9.82
N SER A 313 -1.33 -1.69 8.94
CA SER A 313 -2.71 -2.10 9.23
C SER A 313 -2.85 -3.62 9.41
N ILE A 314 -2.05 -4.40 8.69
CA ILE A 314 -1.99 -5.87 8.84
C ILE A 314 -0.92 -6.33 9.82
N GLN A 315 -0.29 -5.39 10.55
CA GLN A 315 0.80 -5.67 11.50
C GLN A 315 1.97 -6.47 10.90
N HIS A 316 2.23 -6.31 9.61
CA HIS A 316 3.21 -7.07 8.84
C HIS A 316 3.01 -8.60 8.92
N GLN A 317 1.81 -9.06 9.27
CA GLN A 317 1.48 -10.47 9.28
C GLN A 317 1.45 -10.99 7.85
N ARG A 318 2.14 -12.11 7.62
CA ARG A 318 2.10 -12.84 6.36
C ARG A 318 1.31 -14.13 6.58
N ASN A 319 0.08 -14.15 6.08
CA ASN A 319 -0.79 -15.31 6.03
C ASN A 319 -1.74 -15.19 4.83
N GLU A 320 -2.51 -16.24 4.55
CA GLU A 320 -3.48 -16.24 3.45
C GLU A 320 -4.44 -15.04 3.51
N VAL A 321 -5.00 -14.76 4.69
CA VAL A 321 -6.02 -13.71 4.87
C VAL A 321 -5.46 -12.35 4.43
N THR A 322 -4.27 -12.00 4.90
CA THR A 322 -3.60 -10.74 4.57
C THR A 322 -3.17 -10.66 3.11
N MET A 323 -2.74 -11.78 2.51
CA MET A 323 -2.41 -11.84 1.08
C MET A 323 -3.65 -11.62 0.20
N ASN A 324 -4.73 -12.35 0.49
CA ASN A 324 -5.99 -12.28 -0.25
C ASN A 324 -6.64 -10.90 -0.08
N ASP A 325 -6.71 -10.38 1.14
CA ASP A 325 -7.24 -9.04 1.41
C ASP A 325 -6.49 -7.96 0.63
N LEU A 326 -5.15 -8.02 0.60
CA LEU A 326 -4.32 -7.05 -0.12
C LEU A 326 -4.58 -7.05 -1.63
N ILE A 327 -4.61 -8.23 -2.25
CA ILE A 327 -4.86 -8.34 -3.69
C ILE A 327 -6.31 -7.98 -4.03
N ILE A 328 -7.28 -8.37 -3.20
CA ILE A 328 -8.69 -8.03 -3.42
C ILE A 328 -8.89 -6.52 -3.32
N ARG A 329 -8.50 -5.89 -2.20
CA ARG A 329 -8.61 -4.43 -2.01
C ARG A 329 -7.97 -3.65 -3.16
N GLY A 330 -6.76 -4.04 -3.57
CA GLY A 330 -6.05 -3.40 -4.67
C GLY A 330 -6.70 -3.57 -6.05
N ASN A 331 -7.64 -4.51 -6.23
CA ASN A 331 -8.35 -4.73 -7.48
C ASN A 331 -9.82 -4.30 -7.47
N LEU A 332 -10.37 -3.91 -6.31
CA LEU A 332 -11.70 -3.31 -6.20
C LEU A 332 -11.69 -1.80 -6.44
N ILE A 333 -10.52 -1.17 -6.30
CA ILE A 333 -10.31 0.22 -6.65
C ILE A 333 -9.99 0.32 -8.14
N GLN A 334 -10.67 1.23 -8.84
CA GLN A 334 -10.42 1.45 -10.26
C GLN A 334 -8.97 1.88 -10.52
N ASN A 335 -8.36 1.27 -11.52
CA ASN A 335 -6.97 1.47 -11.85
C ASN A 335 -6.74 1.42 -13.36
N SER A 336 -6.39 2.58 -13.92
CA SER A 336 -6.04 2.75 -15.33
C SER A 336 -4.54 2.66 -15.60
N GLU A 337 -3.70 2.40 -14.59
CA GLU A 337 -2.27 2.28 -14.77
C GLU A 337 -1.91 1.08 -15.64
N THR A 338 -1.07 1.34 -16.62
CA THR A 338 -0.48 0.37 -17.54
C THR A 338 1.03 0.38 -17.41
N TYR A 339 1.71 -0.54 -18.08
CA TYR A 339 3.18 -0.53 -18.07
C TYR A 339 3.72 0.75 -18.70
N ASP A 340 3.04 1.29 -19.72
CA ASP A 340 3.45 2.51 -20.41
C ASP A 340 3.23 3.75 -19.55
N THR A 341 2.08 3.89 -18.88
CA THR A 341 1.82 5.04 -17.99
C THR A 341 2.81 5.07 -16.82
N ILE A 342 3.12 3.92 -16.23
CA ILE A 342 4.14 3.78 -15.18
C ILE A 342 5.52 4.14 -15.74
N ARG A 343 5.90 3.62 -16.92
CA ARG A 343 7.20 3.91 -17.54
C ARG A 343 7.37 5.40 -17.84
N LEU A 344 6.30 6.04 -18.32
CA LEU A 344 6.27 7.45 -18.73
C LEU A 344 5.92 8.42 -17.59
N THR A 345 5.72 7.92 -16.36
CA THR A 345 5.38 8.76 -15.20
C THR A 345 6.42 9.86 -15.03
N LYS A 346 5.97 11.12 -15.06
CA LYS A 346 6.83 12.30 -14.88
C LYS A 346 7.12 12.54 -13.40
N PHE A 347 8.22 13.21 -13.10
CA PHE A 347 8.41 13.79 -11.78
C PHE A 347 7.50 15.01 -11.69
N ALA A 348 6.56 14.97 -10.76
CA ALA A 348 5.72 16.10 -10.39
C ALA A 348 6.01 16.36 -8.91
N ILE A 349 6.75 17.43 -8.64
CA ILE A 349 6.78 18.05 -7.31
C ILE A 349 6.73 19.55 -7.51
#